data_AF-A0A7S0PJ31-F1
#
_entry.id   AF-A0A7S0PJ31-F1
#
_cell.length_a   1.000
_cell.length_b   1.000
_cell.length_c   1.000
_cell.angle_alpha   90.00
_cell.angle_beta   90.00
_cell.angle_gamma   90.00
#
_symmetry.space_group_name_H-M   'P 1'
#
loop_
_entity.id
_entity.type
_entity.pdbx_description
1 polymer ?
#
loop_
_entity_poly.entity_id
_entity_poly.type
_entity_poly.pdbx_seq_one_letter_code
_entity_poly.pdbx_strand_id
1 'polypeptide(L)'
;WLVWCGGLVSDGERGPANGVSIRTIEEERYRIVDEASGRVIEEVEASKAFWEVYPGAVYLNQARTYLCTSLDVESRTARVRLADVKYFTGTVDATTVTLVQHGAQRHAYPDRPGPAHRRPQFPGTTAQCAECEIRVAFSAYHKIWQGTGRVFDTVSLNLPDVAYKTRAAWIRVPDAARRECEDSGLDFRAGVHAATHAMINALPLFLMVNQSDVGAECDDPQRGHYKPTRILIFDRQPGGVGIAERAAPVFPRLLRAAMELIEECRDCAHRGGGAGVAKGTGPEGVGSRGRSEAD
;
A
#
# COMPACT_ATOMS: atom_id res chain seq x y z
N TRP A 1 -36.54 12.66 -45.45
CA TRP A 1 -35.57 12.81 -44.36
C TRP A 1 -35.37 11.45 -43.70
N LEU A 2 -34.33 10.72 -44.12
CA LEU A 2 -33.93 9.47 -43.47
C LEU A 2 -33.20 9.83 -42.17
N VAL A 3 -33.82 9.57 -41.02
CA VAL A 3 -33.17 9.70 -39.72
C VAL A 3 -32.31 8.45 -39.53
N TRP A 4 -31.01 8.61 -39.71
CA TRP A 4 -30.02 7.60 -39.33
C TRP A 4 -29.81 7.72 -37.82
N CYS A 5 -30.55 6.96 -37.01
CA CYS A 5 -30.16 6.68 -35.63
C CYS A 5 -29.05 5.62 -35.70
N GLY A 6 -27.81 6.06 -35.90
CA GLY A 6 -26.63 5.21 -35.80
C GLY A 6 -26.52 4.66 -34.37
N GLY A 7 -27.05 3.46 -34.14
CA GLY A 7 -26.79 2.71 -32.93
C GLY A 7 -25.33 2.29 -32.89
N LEU A 8 -24.69 2.43 -31.74
CA LEU A 8 -23.40 1.78 -31.50
C LEU A 8 -23.65 0.26 -31.54
N VAL A 9 -23.09 -0.41 -32.54
CA VAL A 9 -23.11 -1.88 -32.66
C VAL A 9 -21.76 -2.39 -32.16
N SER A 10 -21.79 -3.33 -31.20
CA SER A 10 -20.59 -4.01 -30.72
C SER A 10 -20.09 -4.97 -31.80
N ASP A 11 -18.88 -4.74 -32.30
CA ASP A 11 -18.20 -5.61 -33.29
C ASP A 11 -17.36 -6.72 -32.65
N GLY A 12 -17.44 -6.86 -31.32
CA GLY A 12 -16.69 -7.86 -30.56
C GLY A 12 -17.35 -9.23 -30.57
N GLU A 13 -16.61 -10.27 -30.96
CA GLU A 13 -17.02 -11.70 -30.87
C GLU A 13 -17.34 -12.16 -29.44
N ARG A 14 -16.88 -11.41 -28.42
CA ARG A 14 -17.15 -11.65 -27.00
C ARG A 14 -17.85 -10.43 -26.40
N GLY A 15 -18.89 -10.66 -25.61
CA GLY A 15 -19.58 -9.59 -24.89
C GLY A 15 -18.62 -8.84 -23.95
N PRO A 16 -18.71 -7.51 -23.84
CA PRO A 16 -17.76 -6.69 -23.07
C PRO A 16 -17.69 -7.06 -21.58
N ALA A 17 -18.75 -7.66 -21.03
CA ALA A 17 -18.79 -8.14 -19.65
C ALA A 17 -17.82 -9.32 -19.39
N ASN A 18 -17.46 -10.11 -20.41
CA ASN A 18 -16.62 -11.30 -20.21
C ASN A 18 -15.15 -10.96 -19.92
N GLY A 19 -14.70 -9.74 -20.23
CA GLY A 19 -13.35 -9.26 -19.89
C GLY A 19 -13.32 -8.32 -18.68
N VAL A 20 -14.46 -8.12 -18.01
CA VAL A 20 -14.58 -7.16 -16.92
C VAL A 20 -15.17 -7.86 -15.71
N SER A 21 -14.33 -8.12 -14.72
CA SER A 21 -14.79 -8.60 -13.43
C SER A 21 -15.14 -7.41 -12.53
N ILE A 22 -16.33 -7.47 -11.91
CA ILE A 22 -16.89 -6.39 -11.10
C ILE A 22 -16.18 -6.24 -9.74
N ARG A 23 -15.56 -7.30 -9.24
CA ARG A 23 -14.98 -7.35 -7.89
C ARG A 23 -13.53 -7.80 -7.82
N THR A 24 -13.03 -8.40 -8.90
CA THR A 24 -11.75 -9.09 -8.92
C THR A 24 -10.97 -8.61 -10.14
N ILE A 25 -9.93 -7.83 -9.93
CA ILE A 25 -9.10 -7.30 -11.03
C ILE A 25 -8.20 -8.41 -11.62
N GLU A 26 -7.95 -9.48 -10.84
CA GLU A 26 -6.99 -10.55 -11.19
C GLU A 26 -7.67 -11.89 -11.53
N GLU A 27 -7.29 -12.48 -12.66
CA GLU A 27 -7.74 -13.84 -13.03
C GLU A 27 -7.03 -14.94 -12.23
N GLU A 28 -5.81 -14.65 -11.74
CA GLU A 28 -4.96 -15.63 -11.06
C GLU A 28 -5.30 -15.76 -9.58
N ARG A 29 -5.46 -17.01 -9.11
CA ARG A 29 -5.85 -17.32 -7.74
C ARG A 29 -5.01 -18.44 -7.14
N TYR A 30 -4.88 -18.40 -5.82
CA TYR A 30 -4.30 -19.45 -5.00
C TYR A 30 -5.40 -20.21 -4.28
N ARG A 31 -5.34 -21.54 -4.33
CA ARG A 31 -6.24 -22.42 -3.60
C ARG A 31 -5.69 -22.69 -2.21
N ILE A 32 -6.54 -22.53 -1.20
CA ILE A 32 -6.22 -22.84 0.19
C ILE A 32 -6.86 -24.20 0.50
N VAL A 33 -6.04 -25.21 0.69
CA VAL A 33 -6.47 -26.62 0.82
C VAL A 33 -6.20 -27.12 2.22
N ASP A 34 -7.22 -27.71 2.84
CA ASP A 34 -7.07 -28.43 4.10
C ASP A 34 -6.21 -29.69 3.88
N GLU A 35 -5.10 -29.79 4.59
CA GLU A 35 -4.16 -30.90 4.50
C GLU A 35 -4.80 -32.25 4.90
N ALA A 36 -5.74 -32.24 5.86
CA ALA A 36 -6.35 -33.46 6.37
C ALA A 36 -7.42 -34.04 5.43
N SER A 37 -8.25 -33.17 4.83
CA SER A 37 -9.38 -33.59 4.00
C SER A 37 -9.11 -33.47 2.50
N GLY A 38 -8.06 -32.76 2.10
CA GLY A 38 -7.79 -32.41 0.69
C GLY A 38 -8.81 -31.44 0.09
N ARG A 39 -9.74 -30.92 0.90
CA ARG A 39 -10.80 -30.02 0.45
C ARG A 39 -10.28 -28.59 0.31
N VAL A 40 -10.70 -27.90 -0.74
CA VAL A 40 -10.50 -26.45 -0.88
C VAL A 40 -11.39 -25.72 0.13
N ILE A 41 -10.75 -24.93 1.00
CA ILE A 41 -11.40 -24.07 2.00
C ILE A 41 -11.83 -22.76 1.34
N GLU A 42 -10.90 -22.11 0.64
CA GLU A 42 -11.09 -20.80 0.01
C GLU A 42 -10.12 -20.64 -1.18
N GLU A 43 -10.40 -19.66 -2.05
CA GLU A 43 -9.49 -19.18 -3.07
C GLU A 43 -9.22 -17.68 -2.87
N VAL A 44 -7.94 -17.31 -2.88
CA VAL A 44 -7.50 -15.91 -2.71
C VAL A 44 -6.81 -15.41 -3.98
N GLU A 45 -6.87 -14.11 -4.20
CA GLU A 45 -6.18 -13.45 -5.33
C GLU A 45 -4.66 -13.61 -5.22
N ALA A 46 -3.98 -13.75 -6.36
CA ALA A 46 -2.52 -13.92 -6.40
C ALA A 46 -1.77 -12.77 -5.71
N SER A 47 -2.25 -11.54 -5.87
CA SER A 47 -1.72 -10.34 -5.17
C SER A 47 -1.86 -10.35 -3.66
N LYS A 48 -2.65 -11.26 -3.07
CA LYS A 48 -2.84 -11.36 -1.61
C LYS A 48 -2.21 -12.61 -1.02
N ALA A 49 -1.99 -13.63 -1.83
CA ALA A 49 -1.53 -14.94 -1.37
C ALA A 49 -0.27 -14.86 -0.49
N PHE A 50 0.72 -14.04 -0.86
CA PHE A 50 1.98 -13.94 -0.11
C PHE A 50 1.88 -13.11 1.18
N TRP A 51 0.79 -12.37 1.37
CA TRP A 51 0.49 -11.67 2.62
C TRP A 51 -0.39 -12.49 3.56
N GLU A 52 -1.19 -13.43 3.03
CA GLU A 52 -2.18 -14.17 3.81
C GLU A 52 -1.81 -15.63 4.08
N VAL A 53 -1.17 -16.32 3.13
CA VAL A 53 -0.99 -17.79 3.15
C VAL A 53 0.43 -18.24 2.79
N TYR A 54 1.43 -17.58 3.36
CA TYR A 54 2.83 -18.02 3.30
C TYR A 54 3.14 -19.16 4.28
N PRO A 55 4.23 -19.94 4.09
CA PRO A 55 4.61 -20.99 5.03
C PRO A 55 4.80 -20.45 6.45
N GLY A 56 4.01 -20.95 7.40
CA GLY A 56 3.96 -20.48 8.79
C GLY A 56 2.92 -19.40 9.08
N ALA A 57 2.19 -18.91 8.08
CA ALA A 57 1.12 -17.93 8.25
C ALA A 57 -0.03 -18.48 9.10
N VAL A 58 -0.54 -17.65 10.00
CA VAL A 58 -1.82 -17.86 10.69
C VAL A 58 -2.91 -17.22 9.85
N TYR A 59 -3.71 -18.07 9.22
CA TYR A 59 -4.79 -17.70 8.32
C TYR A 59 -6.14 -17.86 9.02
N LEU A 60 -7.03 -16.87 8.88
CA LEU A 60 -8.35 -16.87 9.50
C LEU A 60 -9.42 -16.96 8.41
N ASN A 61 -10.25 -17.99 8.45
CA ASN A 61 -11.40 -18.14 7.56
C ASN A 61 -12.65 -18.45 8.40
N GLN A 62 -13.68 -17.60 8.28
CA GLN A 62 -14.97 -17.78 8.98
C GLN A 62 -14.82 -18.09 10.49
N ALA A 63 -14.01 -17.30 11.19
CA ALA A 63 -13.67 -17.46 12.61
C ALA A 63 -12.91 -18.76 12.98
N ARG A 64 -12.45 -19.53 11.99
CA ARG A 64 -11.59 -20.70 12.19
C ARG A 64 -10.16 -20.34 11.86
N THR A 65 -9.27 -20.71 12.77
CA THR A 65 -7.83 -20.45 12.64
C THR A 65 -7.14 -21.64 12.00
N TYR A 66 -6.35 -21.34 10.98
CA TYR A 66 -5.56 -22.28 10.22
C TYR A 66 -4.10 -21.86 10.25
N LEU A 67 -3.19 -22.83 10.27
CA LEU A 67 -1.77 -22.61 10.08
C LEU A 67 -1.39 -23.12 8.68
N CYS A 68 -0.79 -22.25 7.86
CA CYS A 68 -0.23 -22.64 6.57
C CYS A 68 1.04 -23.46 6.78
N THR A 69 1.03 -24.71 6.33
CA THR A 69 2.16 -25.63 6.44
C THR A 69 3.09 -25.53 5.25
N SER A 70 2.56 -25.27 4.05
CA SER A 70 3.35 -25.08 2.84
C SER A 70 2.61 -24.23 1.82
N LEU A 71 3.36 -23.47 1.02
CA LEU A 71 2.85 -22.75 -0.14
C LEU A 71 3.62 -23.21 -1.37
N ASP A 72 2.90 -23.80 -2.32
CA ASP A 72 3.43 -24.12 -3.64
C ASP A 72 3.01 -23.01 -4.62
N VAL A 73 4.00 -22.25 -5.07
CA VAL A 73 3.83 -21.11 -5.98
C VAL A 73 3.52 -21.58 -7.41
N GLU A 74 4.09 -22.69 -7.84
CA GLU A 74 3.91 -23.21 -9.20
C GLU A 74 2.50 -23.77 -9.36
N SER A 75 2.05 -24.61 -8.42
CA SER A 75 0.68 -25.15 -8.42
C SER A 75 -0.36 -24.21 -7.80
N ARG A 76 0.05 -23.01 -7.36
CA ARG A 76 -0.77 -21.98 -6.69
C ARG A 76 -1.64 -22.57 -5.58
N THR A 77 -1.03 -23.40 -4.73
CA THR A 77 -1.74 -24.15 -3.70
C THR A 77 -1.07 -23.95 -2.34
N ALA A 78 -1.81 -23.36 -1.41
CA ALA A 78 -1.45 -23.30 0.00
C ALA A 78 -2.08 -24.47 0.73
N ARG A 79 -1.28 -25.24 1.49
CA ARG A 79 -1.78 -26.28 2.38
C ARG A 79 -1.86 -25.73 3.78
N VAL A 80 -3.02 -25.92 4.41
CA VAL A 80 -3.27 -25.42 5.75
C VAL A 80 -3.86 -26.52 6.61
N ARG A 81 -3.67 -26.41 7.91
CA ARG A 81 -4.33 -27.27 8.90
C ARG A 81 -4.98 -26.43 9.98
N LEU A 82 -6.03 -26.96 10.59
CA LEU A 82 -6.62 -26.31 11.77
C LEU A 82 -5.56 -26.13 12.86
N ALA A 83 -5.60 -24.97 13.50
CA ALA A 83 -4.68 -24.62 14.57
C ALA A 83 -5.42 -23.84 15.65
N ASP A 84 -5.10 -24.15 16.91
CA ASP A 84 -5.49 -23.32 18.05
C ASP A 84 -4.23 -22.59 18.54
N VAL A 85 -4.07 -21.34 18.09
CA VAL A 85 -2.92 -20.50 18.40
C VAL A 85 -3.38 -19.15 18.96
N LYS A 86 -2.62 -18.64 19.93
CA LYS A 86 -2.91 -17.35 20.60
C LYS A 86 -2.13 -16.17 19.99
N TYR A 87 -1.69 -16.33 18.75
CA TYR A 87 -0.92 -15.33 18.02
C TYR A 87 -1.45 -15.18 16.59
N PHE A 88 -1.12 -14.07 15.96
CA PHE A 88 -1.27 -13.87 14.51
C PHE A 88 0.11 -13.62 13.89
N THR A 89 0.17 -13.62 12.57
CA THR A 89 1.43 -13.43 11.83
C THR A 89 1.34 -12.19 10.95
N GLY A 90 2.45 -11.45 10.84
CA GLY A 90 2.57 -10.29 9.94
C GLY A 90 3.85 -10.38 9.14
N THR A 91 3.78 -10.15 7.82
CA THR A 91 4.95 -10.20 6.93
C THR A 91 5.91 -9.04 7.22
N VAL A 92 7.19 -9.29 6.96
CA VAL A 92 8.24 -8.27 6.89
C VAL A 92 8.62 -8.14 5.42
N ASP A 93 7.98 -7.18 4.76
CA ASP A 93 8.16 -6.89 3.34
C ASP A 93 8.89 -5.57 3.09
N ALA A 94 9.34 -5.40 1.84
CA ALA A 94 9.87 -4.14 1.36
C ALA A 94 9.40 -3.82 -0.03
N THR A 95 8.82 -2.64 -0.14
CA THR A 95 8.34 -2.08 -1.40
C THR A 95 9.40 -1.17 -2.01
N THR A 96 9.72 -1.43 -3.28
CA THR A 96 10.57 -0.59 -4.13
C THR A 96 9.74 -0.03 -5.27
N VAL A 97 9.85 1.28 -5.51
CA VAL A 97 9.11 1.99 -6.57
C VAL A 97 10.09 2.51 -7.62
N THR A 98 9.97 2.02 -8.85
CA THR A 98 10.82 2.43 -9.99
C THR A 98 9.97 3.14 -11.04
N LEU A 99 10.24 4.42 -11.32
CA LEU A 99 9.51 5.14 -12.37
C LEU A 99 9.95 4.65 -13.76
N VAL A 100 8.99 4.42 -14.67
CA VAL A 100 9.24 3.80 -16.00
C VAL A 100 9.75 4.80 -17.05
N GLN A 101 9.92 6.08 -16.72
CA GLN A 101 10.36 7.10 -17.68
C GLN A 101 11.88 7.30 -17.75
N HIS A 102 12.39 7.14 -18.99
CA HIS A 102 13.75 7.35 -19.53
C HIS A 102 14.57 6.06 -19.71
N GLY A 103 14.65 5.63 -20.98
CA GLY A 103 15.42 4.49 -21.45
C GLY A 103 16.77 4.34 -20.74
N ALA A 104 17.00 3.13 -20.22
CA ALA A 104 18.20 2.65 -19.55
C ALA A 104 18.61 3.35 -18.23
N GLN A 105 17.87 4.36 -17.73
CA GLN A 105 18.28 5.12 -16.54
C GLN A 105 17.49 4.67 -15.31
N ARG A 106 18.12 3.90 -14.41
CA ARG A 106 17.60 3.53 -13.07
C ARG A 106 17.62 4.70 -12.08
N HIS A 107 17.40 5.92 -12.54
CA HIS A 107 17.48 7.10 -11.69
C HIS A 107 16.10 7.47 -11.16
N ALA A 108 16.03 7.65 -9.85
CA ALA A 108 14.81 7.95 -9.11
C ALA A 108 14.30 9.40 -9.31
N TYR A 109 15.07 10.21 -10.03
CA TYR A 109 14.67 11.46 -10.67
C TYR A 109 14.98 11.38 -12.17
N PRO A 110 14.24 12.07 -13.07
CA PRO A 110 14.87 12.52 -14.29
C PRO A 110 16.12 13.30 -13.89
N ASP A 111 17.27 12.96 -14.50
CA ASP A 111 18.63 13.24 -14.03
C ASP A 111 18.97 14.73 -13.77
N ARG A 112 18.06 15.65 -14.10
CA ARG A 112 18.09 17.04 -13.65
C ARG A 112 16.65 17.52 -13.47
N PRO A 113 16.36 18.52 -12.61
CA PRO A 113 15.31 19.44 -13.00
C PRO A 113 15.68 19.86 -14.42
N GLY A 114 14.83 19.55 -15.41
CA GLY A 114 14.96 20.23 -16.69
C GLY A 114 15.10 21.74 -16.42
N PRO A 115 15.68 22.52 -17.35
CA PRO A 115 15.75 23.98 -17.18
C PRO A 115 14.40 24.46 -16.65
N ALA A 116 14.39 25.49 -15.80
CA ALA A 116 13.30 26.02 -14.95
C ALA A 116 11.90 26.26 -15.61
N HIS A 117 11.66 25.67 -16.78
CA HIS A 117 10.63 25.82 -17.78
C HIS A 117 10.09 24.47 -18.31
N ARG A 118 10.23 23.33 -17.60
CA ARG A 118 9.34 22.20 -17.93
C ARG A 118 7.93 22.62 -17.50
N ARG A 119 7.01 22.72 -18.46
CA ARG A 119 5.61 23.05 -18.17
C ARG A 119 5.10 22.08 -17.10
N PRO A 120 4.47 22.58 -16.03
CA PRO A 120 3.79 21.71 -15.08
C PRO A 120 2.88 20.74 -15.81
N GLN A 121 2.91 19.45 -15.43
CA GLN A 121 1.98 18.48 -16.00
C GLN A 121 0.53 18.86 -15.67
N PHE A 122 0.33 19.51 -14.52
CA PHE A 122 -0.96 19.98 -14.05
C PHE A 122 -0.86 21.46 -13.64
N PRO A 123 -1.86 22.30 -13.96
CA PRO A 123 -1.88 23.69 -13.52
C PRO A 123 -1.88 23.83 -12.00
N GLY A 124 -1.13 24.80 -11.47
CA GLY A 124 -1.15 25.15 -10.04
C GLY A 124 -0.44 24.17 -9.09
N THR A 125 0.33 23.21 -9.60
CA THR A 125 1.07 22.24 -8.78
C THR A 125 2.39 21.81 -9.45
N THR A 126 3.38 21.46 -8.64
CA THR A 126 4.62 20.80 -9.09
C THR A 126 4.54 19.28 -9.04
N ALA A 127 3.38 18.73 -8.69
CA ALA A 127 3.15 17.29 -8.68
C ALA A 127 3.28 16.72 -10.10
N GLN A 128 3.82 15.51 -10.17
CA GLN A 128 4.00 14.75 -11.40
C GLN A 128 3.27 13.41 -11.26
N CYS A 129 2.88 12.83 -12.38
CA CYS A 129 2.35 11.48 -12.48
C CYS A 129 2.95 10.74 -13.67
N ALA A 130 3.42 9.51 -13.44
CA ALA A 130 3.94 8.62 -14.46
C ALA A 130 3.68 7.15 -14.12
N GLU A 131 3.90 6.28 -15.09
CA GLU A 131 3.98 4.84 -14.90
C GLU A 131 5.19 4.49 -14.03
N CYS A 132 5.03 3.47 -13.19
CA CYS A 132 6.05 2.92 -12.32
C CYS A 132 5.92 1.39 -12.22
N GLU A 133 7.03 0.74 -11.92
CA GLU A 133 7.08 -0.65 -11.51
C GLU A 133 7.22 -0.71 -9.99
N ILE A 134 6.32 -1.44 -9.36
CA ILE A 134 6.35 -1.77 -7.94
C ILE A 134 6.96 -3.16 -7.81
N ARG A 135 7.89 -3.31 -6.87
CA ARG A 135 8.44 -4.59 -6.46
C ARG A 135 8.33 -4.74 -4.95
N VAL A 136 7.71 -5.83 -4.50
CA VAL A 136 7.61 -6.18 -3.09
C VAL A 136 8.40 -7.45 -2.83
N ALA A 137 9.37 -7.37 -1.92
CA ALA A 137 10.19 -8.50 -1.48
C ALA A 137 9.83 -8.88 -0.04
N PHE A 138 9.69 -10.18 0.24
CA PHE A 138 9.37 -10.69 1.57
C PHE A 138 10.62 -11.33 2.19
N SER A 139 10.94 -10.96 3.42
CA SER A 139 12.20 -11.37 4.08
C SER A 139 12.00 -12.17 5.37
N ALA A 140 10.90 -11.91 6.07
CA ALA A 140 10.54 -12.59 7.30
C ALA A 140 9.03 -12.47 7.55
N TYR A 141 8.57 -13.08 8.63
CA TYR A 141 7.31 -12.74 9.27
C TYR A 141 7.48 -12.70 10.78
N HIS A 142 6.72 -11.83 11.44
CA HIS A 142 6.61 -11.76 12.88
C HIS A 142 5.49 -12.66 13.38
N LYS A 143 5.70 -13.29 14.53
CA LYS A 143 4.60 -13.85 15.33
C LYS A 143 4.27 -12.87 16.45
N ILE A 144 3.00 -12.52 16.54
CA ILE A 144 2.51 -11.41 17.37
C ILE A 144 1.42 -11.94 18.30
N TRP A 145 1.62 -11.81 19.61
CA TRP A 145 0.63 -12.26 20.59
C TRP A 145 -0.69 -11.51 20.41
N GLN A 146 -1.81 -12.24 20.33
CA GLN A 146 -3.15 -11.64 20.19
C GLN A 146 -3.50 -10.75 21.38
N GLY A 147 -3.10 -11.13 22.60
CA GLY A 147 -3.45 -10.39 23.81
C GLY A 147 -2.65 -9.11 24.01
N THR A 148 -1.37 -9.06 23.58
CA THR A 148 -0.48 -7.93 23.88
C THR A 148 -0.05 -7.14 22.64
N GLY A 149 -0.30 -7.64 21.43
CA GLY A 149 0.21 -7.05 20.19
C GLY A 149 1.74 -7.06 20.07
N ARG A 150 2.46 -7.78 20.94
CA ARG A 150 3.92 -7.79 20.95
C ARG A 150 4.45 -8.90 20.06
N VAL A 151 5.42 -8.55 19.21
CA VAL A 151 6.25 -9.50 18.49
C VAL A 151 7.03 -10.34 19.51
N PHE A 152 6.91 -11.66 19.46
CA PHE A 152 7.69 -12.57 20.31
C PHE A 152 8.64 -13.45 19.52
N ASP A 153 8.48 -13.50 18.20
CA ASP A 153 9.32 -14.30 17.32
C ASP A 153 9.37 -13.66 15.93
N THR A 154 10.48 -13.85 15.23
CA THR A 154 10.67 -13.43 13.83
C THR A 154 11.30 -14.57 13.08
N VAL A 155 10.60 -15.04 12.06
CA VAL A 155 11.00 -16.21 11.29
C VAL A 155 11.35 -15.77 9.88
N SER A 156 12.53 -16.15 9.40
CA SER A 156 12.95 -15.87 8.03
C SER A 156 11.98 -16.48 7.02
N LEU A 157 11.70 -15.74 5.96
CA LEU A 157 10.74 -16.11 4.93
C LEU A 157 11.41 -15.89 3.58
N ASN A 158 11.30 -16.89 2.71
CA ASN A 158 11.82 -16.81 1.34
C ASN A 158 10.65 -17.05 0.39
N LEU A 159 10.15 -15.96 -0.19
CA LEU A 159 9.10 -15.98 -1.21
C LEU A 159 9.60 -15.23 -2.44
N PRO A 160 9.09 -15.55 -3.64
CA PRO A 160 9.42 -14.78 -4.82
C PRO A 160 8.90 -13.34 -4.68
N ASP A 161 9.64 -12.40 -5.26
CA ASP A 161 9.22 -11.01 -5.36
C ASP A 161 7.91 -10.89 -6.13
N VAL A 162 7.00 -10.05 -5.63
CA VAL A 162 5.81 -9.63 -6.38
C VAL A 162 6.16 -8.35 -7.13
N ALA A 163 6.01 -8.35 -8.45
CA ALA A 163 6.26 -7.18 -9.28
C ALA A 163 5.09 -6.89 -10.21
N TYR A 164 4.69 -5.62 -10.28
CA TYR A 164 3.62 -5.16 -11.17
C TYR A 164 3.84 -3.71 -11.60
N LYS A 165 3.29 -3.38 -12.76
CA LYS A 165 3.28 -2.01 -13.28
C LYS A 165 2.02 -1.30 -12.84
N THR A 166 2.14 -0.02 -12.50
CA THR A 166 1.04 0.83 -12.05
C THR A 166 1.38 2.30 -12.29
N ARG A 167 0.60 3.23 -11.78
CA ARG A 167 0.88 4.67 -11.84
C ARG A 167 1.17 5.24 -10.46
N ALA A 168 2.12 6.16 -10.42
CA ALA A 168 2.50 6.91 -9.23
C ALA A 168 2.29 8.41 -9.45
N ALA A 169 2.01 9.12 -8.36
CA ALA A 169 2.00 10.57 -8.29
C ALA A 169 2.90 11.04 -7.15
N TRP A 170 3.70 12.07 -7.42
CA TRP A 170 4.66 12.55 -6.43
C TRP A 170 4.92 14.04 -6.53
N ILE A 171 5.43 14.60 -5.43
CA ILE A 171 6.01 15.93 -5.36
C ILE A 171 7.41 15.83 -4.76
N ARG A 172 8.34 16.66 -5.24
CA ARG A 172 9.68 16.78 -4.63
C ARG A 172 9.55 17.53 -3.32
N VAL A 173 10.21 17.05 -2.27
CA VAL A 173 10.36 17.84 -1.04
C VAL A 173 11.55 18.78 -1.23
N PRO A 174 11.39 20.10 -1.05
CA PRO A 174 12.49 21.05 -1.20
C PRO A 174 13.60 20.84 -0.17
N ASP A 175 14.86 21.09 -0.54
CA ASP A 175 15.99 21.03 0.41
C ASP A 175 15.87 22.05 1.56
N ALA A 176 15.05 23.10 1.40
CA ALA A 176 14.74 24.03 2.49
C ALA A 176 14.01 23.33 3.64
N ALA A 177 13.05 22.44 3.36
CA ALA A 177 12.36 21.66 4.40
C ALA A 177 13.31 20.69 5.11
N ARG A 178 14.31 20.15 4.40
CA ARG A 178 15.39 19.36 5.01
C ARG A 178 16.19 20.19 6.01
N ARG A 179 16.68 21.36 5.58
CA ARG A 179 17.44 22.27 6.44
C ARG A 179 16.65 22.69 7.67
N GLU A 180 15.37 23.03 7.51
CA GLU A 180 14.51 23.42 8.63
C GLU A 180 14.32 22.29 9.66
N CYS A 181 14.19 21.05 9.21
CA CYS A 181 14.17 19.89 10.11
C CYS A 181 15.50 19.73 10.84
N GLU A 182 16.62 19.81 10.12
CA GLU A 182 17.97 19.70 10.68
C GLU A 182 18.25 20.80 11.72
N ASP A 183 17.93 22.07 11.41
CA ASP A 183 18.06 23.22 12.31
C ASP A 183 17.20 23.08 13.57
N SER A 184 16.06 22.37 13.46
CA SER A 184 15.15 22.09 14.58
C SER A 184 15.47 20.79 15.32
N GLY A 185 16.53 20.06 14.92
CA GLY A 185 16.88 18.76 15.50
C GLY A 185 15.85 17.64 15.23
N LEU A 186 15.02 17.78 14.21
CA LEU A 186 14.00 16.83 13.80
C LEU A 186 14.52 15.87 12.71
N ASP A 187 14.12 14.61 12.78
CA ASP A 187 14.44 13.63 11.73
C ASP A 187 13.61 13.94 10.47
N PHE A 188 14.30 14.47 9.46
CA PHE A 188 13.71 14.81 8.17
C PHE A 188 13.04 13.62 7.48
N ARG A 189 13.64 12.42 7.50
CA ARG A 189 13.10 11.23 6.82
C ARG A 189 11.83 10.75 7.54
N ALA A 190 11.84 10.77 8.87
CA ALA A 190 10.65 10.50 9.67
C ALA A 190 9.53 11.52 9.39
N GLY A 191 9.86 12.80 9.23
CA GLY A 191 8.91 13.85 8.86
C GLY A 191 8.28 13.62 7.48
N VAL A 192 9.08 13.28 6.46
CA VAL A 192 8.57 12.95 5.11
C VAL A 192 7.65 11.72 5.14
N HIS A 193 8.03 10.69 5.90
CA HIS A 193 7.20 9.50 6.10
C HIS A 193 5.87 9.84 6.77
N ALA A 194 5.89 10.61 7.86
CA ALA A 194 4.69 11.07 8.55
C ALA A 194 3.79 11.91 7.64
N ALA A 195 4.35 12.86 6.88
CA ALA A 195 3.60 13.67 5.93
C ALA A 195 2.95 12.83 4.82
N THR A 196 3.63 11.77 4.36
CA THR A 196 3.08 10.83 3.37
C THR A 196 1.86 10.09 3.92
N HIS A 197 1.94 9.60 5.16
CA HIS A 197 0.80 8.95 5.82
C HIS A 197 -0.36 9.91 6.09
N ALA A 198 -0.08 11.14 6.54
CA ALA A 198 -1.10 12.16 6.74
C ALA A 198 -1.84 12.46 5.43
N MET A 199 -1.10 12.55 4.32
CA MET A 199 -1.67 12.77 2.99
C MET A 199 -2.54 11.58 2.52
N ILE A 200 -2.13 10.33 2.74
CA ILE A 200 -2.96 9.15 2.44
C ILE A 200 -4.27 9.17 3.24
N ASN A 201 -4.20 9.55 4.52
CA ASN A 201 -5.38 9.66 5.38
C ASN A 201 -6.33 10.78 4.94
N ALA A 202 -5.80 11.88 4.41
CA ALA A 202 -6.60 12.98 3.84
C ALA A 202 -7.17 12.67 2.45
N LEU A 203 -6.64 11.66 1.74
CA LEU A 203 -7.02 11.36 0.35
C LEU A 203 -8.52 11.10 0.14
N PRO A 204 -9.22 10.35 1.03
CA PRO A 204 -10.66 10.12 0.90
C PRO A 204 -11.53 11.38 0.95
N LEU A 205 -11.00 12.52 1.42
CA LEU A 205 -11.71 13.81 1.42
C LEU A 205 -11.81 14.42 0.01
N PHE A 206 -10.96 13.99 -0.91
CA PHE A 206 -10.88 14.53 -2.28
C PHE A 206 -11.30 13.51 -3.34
N LEU A 207 -11.06 12.23 -3.09
CA LEU A 207 -11.34 11.13 -4.01
C LEU A 207 -12.16 10.07 -3.27
N MET A 208 -13.14 9.46 -3.94
CA MET A 208 -13.89 8.32 -3.39
C MET A 208 -13.03 7.05 -3.47
N VAL A 209 -12.09 6.91 -2.54
CA VAL A 209 -11.11 5.82 -2.50
C VAL A 209 -10.99 5.27 -1.08
N ASN A 210 -10.61 4.00 -0.94
CA ASN A 210 -10.16 3.49 0.34
C ASN A 210 -8.66 3.70 0.49
N GLN A 211 -8.21 3.87 1.73
CA GLN A 211 -6.76 3.97 2.02
C GLN A 211 -6.01 2.69 1.61
N SER A 212 -6.69 1.54 1.60
CA SER A 212 -6.15 0.26 1.15
C SER A 212 -5.77 0.25 -0.33
N ASP A 213 -6.36 1.13 -1.14
CA ASP A 213 -6.20 1.14 -2.59
C ASP A 213 -4.92 1.89 -3.01
N VAL A 214 -4.27 2.57 -2.06
CA VAL A 214 -3.13 3.45 -2.29
C VAL A 214 -1.91 3.00 -1.49
N GLY A 215 -0.81 2.83 -2.20
CA GLY A 215 0.51 2.61 -1.63
C GLY A 215 1.26 3.92 -1.49
N ALA A 216 2.24 3.93 -0.58
CA ALA A 216 3.20 5.00 -0.42
C ALA A 216 4.61 4.46 -0.50
N GLU A 217 5.52 5.27 -1.03
CA GLU A 217 6.94 5.02 -0.84
C GLU A 217 7.32 5.38 0.59
N CYS A 218 7.58 4.37 1.42
CA CYS A 218 8.10 4.56 2.77
C CYS A 218 9.61 4.39 2.80
N ASP A 219 10.22 5.17 3.67
CA ASP A 219 11.65 5.24 3.80
C ASP A 219 12.13 4.31 4.91
N ASP A 220 13.03 3.39 4.56
CA ASP A 220 13.64 2.48 5.52
C ASP A 220 15.14 2.81 5.60
N PRO A 221 15.58 3.49 6.68
CA PRO A 221 16.98 3.88 6.85
C PRO A 221 17.95 2.69 6.82
N GLN A 222 17.48 1.48 7.13
CA GLN A 222 18.32 0.30 7.22
C GLN A 222 18.67 -0.31 5.85
N ARG A 223 18.00 0.13 4.77
CA ARG A 223 18.07 -0.56 3.48
C ARG A 223 19.10 -0.02 2.49
N GLY A 224 19.95 0.94 2.86
CA GLY A 224 21.17 1.31 2.13
C GLY A 224 21.01 1.81 0.68
N HIS A 225 19.81 1.80 0.11
CA HIS A 225 19.53 2.25 -1.25
C HIS A 225 19.29 3.76 -1.27
N TYR A 226 19.90 4.44 -2.24
CA TYR A 226 19.62 5.85 -2.48
C TYR A 226 18.15 6.03 -2.91
N LYS A 227 17.39 6.79 -2.13
CA LYS A 227 16.01 7.17 -2.43
C LYS A 227 15.89 8.68 -2.66
N PRO A 228 15.16 9.10 -3.70
CA PRO A 228 14.92 10.50 -3.97
C PRO A 228 14.06 11.10 -2.85
N THR A 229 14.32 12.34 -2.48
CA THR A 229 13.48 13.02 -1.49
C THR A 229 12.18 13.50 -2.13
N ARG A 230 11.11 12.73 -1.92
CA ARG A 230 9.78 12.99 -2.47
C ARG A 230 8.70 12.41 -1.57
N ILE A 231 7.50 12.99 -1.65
CA ILE A 231 6.28 12.35 -1.18
C ILE A 231 5.67 11.69 -2.41
N LEU A 232 5.55 10.36 -2.41
CA LEU A 232 5.05 9.57 -3.53
C LEU A 232 3.96 8.62 -3.04
N ILE A 233 2.85 8.63 -3.79
CA ILE A 233 1.77 7.64 -3.69
C ILE A 233 1.62 6.92 -5.03
N PHE A 234 1.12 5.69 -4.99
CA PHE A 234 0.86 4.89 -6.19
C PHE A 234 -0.38 4.03 -6.00
N ASP A 235 -0.98 3.61 -7.11
CA ASP A 235 -2.14 2.72 -7.08
C ASP A 235 -1.66 1.30 -6.76
N ARG A 236 -2.21 0.65 -5.73
CA ARG A 236 -1.78 -0.72 -5.35
C ARG A 236 -2.18 -1.80 -6.34
N GLN A 237 -3.09 -1.48 -7.26
CA GLN A 237 -3.60 -2.42 -8.25
C GLN A 237 -2.69 -2.46 -9.49
N PRO A 238 -2.38 -3.65 -10.03
CA PRO A 238 -1.73 -3.78 -11.32
C PRO A 238 -2.47 -3.02 -12.43
N GLY A 239 -1.73 -2.36 -13.31
CA GLY A 239 -2.24 -1.47 -14.36
C GLY A 239 -2.64 -0.06 -13.87
N GLY A 240 -2.91 0.09 -12.57
CA GLY A 240 -3.42 1.32 -11.98
C GLY A 240 -4.93 1.50 -12.19
N VAL A 241 -5.58 2.14 -11.21
CA VAL A 241 -7.02 2.43 -11.19
C VAL A 241 -7.32 3.93 -11.36
N GLY A 242 -6.28 4.74 -11.54
CA GLY A 242 -6.37 6.18 -11.79
C GLY A 242 -6.32 7.03 -10.54
N ILE A 243 -5.98 6.48 -9.36
CA ILE A 243 -5.94 7.26 -8.12
C ILE A 243 -4.80 8.27 -8.17
N ALA A 244 -3.60 7.84 -8.53
CA ALA A 244 -2.42 8.69 -8.70
C ALA A 244 -2.69 9.82 -9.70
N GLU A 245 -3.32 9.52 -10.85
CA GLU A 245 -3.65 10.51 -11.87
C GLU A 245 -4.59 11.60 -11.36
N ARG A 246 -5.58 11.21 -10.56
CA ARG A 246 -6.58 12.13 -10.00
C ARG A 246 -6.06 12.87 -8.78
N ALA A 247 -5.13 12.28 -8.02
CA ALA A 247 -4.49 12.90 -6.87
C ALA A 247 -3.47 13.97 -7.28
N ALA A 248 -2.71 13.75 -8.36
CA ALA A 248 -1.68 14.69 -8.82
C ALA A 248 -2.13 16.16 -8.98
N PRO A 249 -3.26 16.49 -9.65
CA PRO A 249 -3.72 17.88 -9.76
C PRO A 249 -4.18 18.50 -8.43
N VAL A 250 -4.58 17.68 -7.45
CA VAL A 250 -5.08 18.15 -6.14
C VAL A 250 -4.05 18.00 -5.00
N PHE A 251 -2.84 17.54 -5.32
CA PHE A 251 -1.76 17.29 -4.34
C PHE A 251 -1.50 18.45 -3.37
N PRO A 252 -1.45 19.74 -3.80
CA PRO A 252 -1.24 20.85 -2.87
C PRO A 252 -2.43 21.09 -1.91
N ARG A 253 -3.65 20.71 -2.33
CA ARG A 253 -4.83 20.77 -1.46
C ARG A 253 -4.84 19.59 -0.49
N LEU A 254 -4.41 18.40 -0.94
CA LEU A 254 -4.23 17.24 -0.08
C LEU A 254 -3.23 17.49 1.04
N LEU A 255 -2.07 18.08 0.72
CA LEU A 255 -1.07 18.43 1.74
C LEU A 255 -1.59 19.44 2.76
N ARG A 256 -2.37 20.45 2.31
CA ARG A 256 -3.01 21.41 3.23
C ARG A 256 -4.05 20.75 4.12
N ALA A 257 -4.94 19.93 3.56
CA ALA A 257 -5.92 19.20 4.35
C ALA A 257 -5.26 18.24 5.36
N ALA A 258 -4.17 17.57 4.95
CA ALA A 258 -3.40 16.71 5.85
C ALA A 258 -2.78 17.49 7.01
N MET A 259 -2.27 18.70 6.75
CA MET A 259 -1.75 19.61 7.78
C MET A 259 -2.87 20.10 8.72
N GLU A 260 -3.99 20.56 8.16
CA GLU A 260 -5.17 21.01 8.93
C GLU A 260 -5.69 19.89 9.86
N LEU A 261 -5.79 18.64 9.36
CA LEU A 261 -6.19 17.49 10.17
C LEU A 261 -5.26 17.23 11.36
N ILE A 262 -3.95 17.46 11.20
CA ILE A 262 -2.98 17.30 12.29
C ILE A 262 -3.11 18.45 13.29
N GLU A 263 -3.22 19.69 12.81
CA GLU A 263 -3.33 20.89 13.65
C GLU A 263 -4.62 20.94 14.47
N GLU A 264 -5.73 20.48 13.91
CA GLU A 264 -7.03 20.43 14.58
C GLU A 264 -7.19 19.23 15.53
N CYS A 265 -6.25 18.27 15.51
CA CYS A 265 -6.30 17.09 16.36
C CYS A 265 -6.00 17.46 17.82
N ARG A 266 -7.06 17.68 18.59
CA ARG A 266 -7.00 18.07 20.02
C ARG A 266 -6.20 17.10 20.89
N ASP A 267 -6.22 15.80 20.57
CA ASP A 267 -5.52 14.76 21.33
C ASP A 267 -4.02 14.70 21.05
N CYS A 268 -3.56 15.22 19.91
CA CYS A 268 -2.14 15.26 19.56
C CYS A 268 -1.37 16.29 20.42
N ALA A 269 -2.01 17.41 20.78
CA ALA A 269 -1.41 18.44 21.64
C ALA A 269 -1.16 17.94 23.07
N HIS A 270 -1.98 17.02 23.58
CA HIS A 270 -1.88 16.51 24.96
C HIS A 270 -0.86 15.38 25.15
N ARG A 271 -0.40 14.73 24.06
CA ARG A 271 0.63 13.68 24.11
C ARG A 271 2.03 14.16 23.69
N GLY A 272 2.16 15.40 23.22
CA GLY A 272 3.39 16.00 22.67
C GLY A 272 4.40 16.51 23.70
N GLY A 273 4.30 16.10 24.98
CA GLY A 273 5.35 16.33 25.98
C GLY A 273 6.46 15.29 25.84
N GLY A 274 7.22 15.34 24.75
CA GLY A 274 8.35 14.44 24.48
C GLY A 274 8.23 13.77 23.12
N ALA A 275 9.26 13.95 22.29
CA ALA A 275 9.42 13.39 20.96
C ALA A 275 8.87 11.95 20.82
N GLY A 276 7.85 11.81 19.98
CA GLY A 276 7.21 10.54 19.71
C GLY A 276 6.19 10.70 18.60
N VAL A 277 6.66 10.83 17.36
CA VAL A 277 5.84 10.62 16.17
C VAL A 277 5.15 9.27 16.36
N ALA A 278 3.83 9.28 16.46
CA ALA A 278 3.03 8.07 16.52
C ALA A 278 3.43 7.20 15.32
N LYS A 279 3.98 6.01 15.60
CA LYS A 279 4.11 4.96 14.58
C LYS A 279 2.72 4.81 13.95
N GLY A 280 2.62 5.07 12.65
CA GLY A 280 1.43 4.74 11.89
C GLY A 280 1.20 3.24 12.01
N THR A 281 0.29 2.84 12.88
CA THR A 281 -0.29 1.51 12.86
C THR A 281 -1.22 1.46 11.66
N GLY A 282 -0.70 1.00 10.52
CA GLY A 282 -1.49 0.15 9.63
C GLY A 282 -2.08 -1.02 10.44
N PRO A 283 -3.17 -1.64 10.00
CA PRO A 283 -4.21 -2.20 10.86
C PRO A 283 -3.65 -3.06 11.99
N GLU A 284 -3.48 -2.44 13.16
CA GLU A 284 -3.33 -3.10 14.44
C GLU A 284 -4.62 -2.84 15.22
N GLY A 285 -5.25 -3.91 15.69
CA GLY A 285 -6.03 -3.89 16.93
C GLY A 285 -7.40 -3.24 16.87
N VAL A 286 -8.41 -4.07 16.61
CA VAL A 286 -9.82 -3.83 16.91
C VAL A 286 -9.99 -3.35 18.37
N GLY A 287 -10.71 -2.23 18.53
CA GLY A 287 -10.98 -1.62 19.81
C GLY A 287 -11.74 -2.53 20.78
N SER A 288 -11.22 -2.65 21.99
CA SER A 288 -11.96 -3.15 23.15
C SER A 288 -12.85 -2.04 23.72
N ARG A 289 -14.14 -2.05 23.38
CA ARG A 289 -15.16 -1.39 24.21
C ARG A 289 -15.55 -2.34 25.34
N GLY A 290 -14.94 -2.15 26.52
CA GLY A 290 -15.45 -2.74 27.75
C GLY A 290 -16.79 -2.10 28.12
N ARG A 291 -17.86 -2.90 28.19
CA ARG A 291 -19.07 -2.55 28.93
C ARG A 291 -18.74 -2.73 30.42
N SER A 292 -18.85 -1.66 31.18
CA SER A 292 -19.08 -1.73 32.62
C SER A 292 -20.53 -2.17 32.83
N GLU A 293 -20.73 -3.38 33.32
CA GLU A 293 -21.95 -3.70 34.08
C GLU A 293 -21.82 -3.05 35.45
N ALA A 294 -22.87 -2.32 35.82
CA ALA A 294 -23.04 -1.70 37.12
C ALA A 294 -23.63 -2.73 38.08
N ASP A 295 -23.01 -2.86 39.25
CA ASP A 295 -23.68 -2.88 40.55
C ASP A 295 -23.24 -1.62 41.31
#